data_AF-A0A564YMT7-F1
#
_entry.id   AF-A0A564YMT7-F1
#
_cell.length_a   1.000
_cell.length_b   1.000
_cell.length_c   1.000
_cell.angle_alpha   90.00
_cell.angle_beta   90.00
_cell.angle_gamma   90.00
#
_symmetry.space_group_name_H-M   'P 1'
#
loop_
_entity.id
_entity.type
_entity.pdbx_description
1 polymer ?
#
loop_
_entity_poly.entity_id
_entity_poly.type
_entity_poly.pdbx_seq_one_letter_code
_entity_poly.pdbx_strand_id
1 'polypeptide(L)'
;FYKSPEDFTPIASLPLLGYRLESARPSSATVATSGNADAQLLHKSDVLQLTYKSHVYYFRTDTPVSYERWHSALSSALNPLSYENK
;
A
#
# COMPACT_ATOMS: atom_id res chain seq x y z
N PHE A 1 9.12 -10.61 1.61
CA PHE A 1 8.93 -10.48 3.05
C PHE A 1 9.94 -11.35 3.75
N TYR A 2 10.62 -10.78 4.73
CA TYR A 2 11.54 -11.47 5.64
C TYR A 2 10.99 -11.31 7.05
N LYS A 3 11.32 -12.21 7.98
CA LYS A 3 10.84 -12.12 9.35
C LYS A 3 11.68 -11.13 10.16
N SER A 4 13.00 -11.12 9.92
CA SER A 4 13.91 -10.09 10.40
C SER A 4 14.88 -9.61 9.30
N PRO A 5 15.61 -8.51 9.52
CA PRO A 5 16.60 -8.00 8.58
C PRO A 5 17.81 -8.93 8.35
N GLU A 6 18.11 -9.82 9.29
CA GLU A 6 19.25 -10.73 9.25
C GLU A 6 18.96 -12.03 8.48
N ASP A 7 17.69 -12.26 8.10
CA ASP A 7 17.28 -13.45 7.37
C ASP A 7 17.79 -13.44 5.91
N PHE A 8 18.34 -14.56 5.45
CA PHE A 8 18.83 -14.72 4.06
C PHE A 8 17.80 -15.35 3.11
N THR A 9 16.66 -15.81 3.61
CA THR A 9 15.62 -16.47 2.81
C THR A 9 14.26 -15.82 3.07
N PRO A 10 13.52 -15.41 2.02
CA PRO A 10 12.23 -14.77 2.20
C PRO A 10 11.17 -15.78 2.67
N ILE A 11 10.30 -15.35 3.59
CA ILE A 11 9.15 -16.15 4.04
C ILE A 11 7.97 -16.08 3.06
N ALA A 12 7.91 -15.03 2.24
CA ALA A 12 6.89 -14.85 1.21
C ALA A 12 7.33 -13.78 0.21
N SER A 13 6.76 -13.81 -0.99
CA SER A 13 6.90 -12.77 -2.02
C SER A 13 5.53 -12.28 -2.49
N LEU A 14 5.47 -11.03 -2.91
CA LEU A 14 4.27 -10.44 -3.50
C LEU A 14 4.67 -9.81 -4.85
N PRO A 15 4.31 -10.43 -5.99
CA PRO A 15 4.53 -9.80 -7.28
C PRO A 15 3.65 -8.56 -7.40
N LEU A 16 4.19 -7.46 -7.92
CA LEU A 16 3.47 -6.19 -7.99
C LEU A 16 2.68 -6.04 -9.31
N LEU A 17 2.98 -6.83 -10.34
CA LEU A 17 2.30 -6.72 -11.64
C LEU A 17 0.79 -6.96 -11.50
N GLY A 18 0.00 -5.99 -11.95
CA GLY A 18 -1.46 -6.02 -11.91
C GLY A 18 -2.08 -5.57 -10.59
N TYR A 19 -1.27 -5.33 -9.54
CA TYR A 19 -1.78 -4.72 -8.31
C TYR A 19 -2.09 -3.24 -8.54
N ARG A 20 -3.06 -2.73 -7.79
CA ARG A 20 -3.38 -1.31 -7.69
C ARG A 20 -3.04 -0.81 -6.32
N LEU A 21 -2.40 0.36 -6.26
CA LEU A 21 -2.18 1.09 -5.02
C LEU A 21 -3.36 2.02 -4.76
N GLU A 22 -3.99 1.87 -3.60
CA GLU A 22 -5.01 2.78 -3.12
C GLU A 22 -4.45 3.57 -1.94
N SER A 23 -4.60 4.90 -2.01
CA SER A 23 -4.22 5.78 -0.92
C SER A 23 -5.32 5.79 0.12
N ALA A 24 -5.00 5.37 1.35
CA ALA A 24 -5.92 5.46 2.48
C ALA A 24 -6.12 6.90 3.00
N ARG A 25 -5.46 7.92 2.39
CA ARG A 25 -5.76 9.32 2.68
C ARG A 25 -7.22 9.57 2.26
N PRO A 26 -8.14 9.83 3.19
CA PRO A 26 -9.43 10.36 2.78
C PRO A 26 -9.13 11.73 2.18
N SER A 27 -9.50 11.96 0.92
CA SER A 27 -9.98 13.30 0.59
C SER A 27 -11.08 13.59 1.62
N SER A 28 -11.06 14.76 2.22
CA SER A 28 -11.76 15.12 3.45
C SER A 28 -13.30 15.12 3.38
N ALA A 29 -13.93 14.17 2.69
CA ALA A 29 -15.37 14.13 2.40
C ALA A 29 -16.02 12.74 2.46
N THR A 30 -15.33 11.67 2.91
CA THR A 30 -15.97 10.33 2.96
C THR A 30 -15.54 9.54 4.17
N VAL A 31 -15.84 10.06 5.36
CA VAL A 31 -15.72 9.31 6.62
C VAL A 31 -17.11 8.96 7.12
N ALA A 32 -17.31 7.68 7.46
CA ALA A 32 -18.44 7.06 8.17
C ALA A 32 -19.57 6.45 7.32
N THR A 33 -19.36 5.24 6.77
CA THR A 33 -20.50 4.30 6.56
C THR A 33 -20.13 2.81 6.67
N SER A 34 -19.17 2.42 7.51
CA SER A 34 -19.18 1.03 8.00
C SER A 34 -18.64 0.95 9.41
N GLY A 35 -19.53 0.61 10.35
CA GLY A 35 -19.23 0.39 11.76
C GLY A 35 -18.54 -0.96 11.98
N ASN A 36 -17.40 -1.19 11.32
CA ASN A 36 -16.52 -2.30 11.62
C ASN A 36 -15.27 -1.78 12.36
N ALA A 37 -14.81 -2.50 13.39
CA ALA A 37 -13.61 -2.14 14.13
C ALA A 37 -12.34 -2.16 13.25
N ASP A 38 -12.38 -2.86 12.11
CA ASP A 38 -11.33 -2.86 11.09
C ASP A 38 -11.18 -1.52 10.34
N ALA A 39 -12.25 -0.72 10.20
CA ALA A 39 -12.15 0.62 9.60
C ALA A 39 -11.36 1.60 10.48
N GLN A 40 -11.34 1.39 11.81
CA GLN A 40 -10.65 2.33 12.70
C GLN A 40 -9.12 2.27 12.54
N LEU A 41 -8.56 1.16 12.03
CA LEU A 41 -7.14 1.05 11.68
C LEU A 41 -6.80 1.69 10.32
N LEU A 42 -7.80 1.85 9.44
CA LEU A 42 -7.69 2.49 8.12
C LEU A 42 -7.71 4.03 8.18
N HIS A 43 -8.08 4.61 9.32
CA HIS A 43 -8.12 6.06 9.52
C HIS A 43 -6.75 6.67 9.89
N LYS A 44 -5.69 5.87 9.90
CA LYS A 44 -4.33 6.35 10.19
C LYS A 44 -3.64 6.67 8.87
N SER A 45 -3.17 7.91 8.70
CA SER A 45 -2.64 8.50 7.46
C SER A 45 -1.41 7.81 6.85
N ASP A 46 -0.97 6.69 7.43
CA ASP A 46 0.29 5.98 7.17
C ASP A 46 0.05 4.51 6.74
N VAL A 47 -1.10 4.22 6.10
CA VAL A 47 -1.44 2.87 5.61
C VAL A 47 -1.57 2.86 4.09
N LEU A 48 -0.82 1.95 3.45
CA LEU A 48 -0.85 1.67 2.01
C LEU A 48 -1.72 0.43 1.76
N GLN A 49 -2.57 0.47 0.74
CA GLN A 49 -3.37 -0.68 0.33
C GLN A 49 -3.00 -1.15 -1.07
N LEU A 50 -2.68 -2.44 -1.21
CA LEU A 50 -2.43 -3.10 -2.50
C LEU A 50 -3.55 -4.09 -2.80
N THR A 51 -4.21 -3.92 -3.95
CA THR A 51 -5.35 -4.76 -4.37
C THR A 51 -5.06 -5.45 -5.69
N TYR A 52 -5.30 -6.77 -5.77
CA TYR A 52 -5.33 -7.54 -7.02
C TYR A 52 -6.46 -8.56 -7.00
N LYS A 53 -7.44 -8.39 -7.89
CA LYS A 53 -8.68 -9.18 -7.92
C LYS A 53 -9.35 -9.18 -6.53
N SER A 54 -9.52 -10.34 -5.90
CA SER A 54 -10.09 -10.49 -4.56
C SER A 54 -9.06 -10.39 -3.42
N HIS A 55 -7.76 -10.23 -3.73
CA HIS A 55 -6.71 -10.13 -2.72
C HIS A 55 -6.46 -8.66 -2.35
N VAL A 56 -6.52 -8.36 -1.05
CA VAL A 56 -6.27 -7.04 -0.49
C VAL A 56 -5.20 -7.15 0.60
N TYR A 57 -4.15 -6.35 0.50
CA TYR A 57 -3.07 -6.26 1.47
C TYR A 57 -2.95 -4.85 2.02
N TYR A 58 -2.74 -4.72 3.33
CA TYR A 58 -2.52 -3.45 4.01
C TYR A 58 -1.12 -3.40 4.62
N PHE A 59 -0.40 -2.30 4.39
CA PHE A 59 0.95 -2.06 4.92
C PHE A 59 0.96 -0.76 5.71
N ARG A 60 1.33 -0.83 6.99
CA ARG A 60 1.52 0.36 7.83
C ARG A 60 2.97 0.76 7.82
N THR A 61 3.22 2.07 7.73
CA THR A 61 4.55 2.65 7.90
C THR A 61 4.68 3.34 9.24
N ASP A 62 5.91 3.47 9.73
CA ASP A 62 6.19 4.06 11.04
C ASP A 62 6.10 5.59 11.07
N THR A 63 6.31 6.24 9.91
CA THR A 63 6.31 7.70 9.78
C THR A 63 5.64 8.17 8.49
N PRO A 64 5.12 9.41 8.45
CA PRO A 64 4.57 10.00 7.22
C PRO A 64 5.60 10.11 6.08
N VAL A 65 6.88 10.33 6.41
CA VAL A 65 7.95 10.38 5.40
C VAL A 65 8.17 9.00 4.79
N SER A 66 8.17 7.94 5.61
CA SER A 66 8.24 6.56 5.12
C SER A 66 7.05 6.21 4.24
N TYR A 67 5.85 6.64 4.63
CA TYR A 67 4.63 6.50 3.82
C TYR A 67 4.81 7.09 2.42
N GLU A 68 5.18 8.36 2.31
CA GLU A 68 5.30 9.06 1.02
C GLU A 68 6.37 8.41 0.13
N ARG A 69 7.50 7.98 0.70
CA ARG A 69 8.56 7.26 -0.03
C ARG A 69 8.07 5.93 -0.59
N TRP A 70 7.41 5.12 0.24
CA TRP A 70 6.86 3.84 -0.20
C TRP A 70 5.74 4.03 -1.22
N HIS A 71 4.85 4.99 -1.01
CA HIS A 71 3.78 5.32 -1.94
C HIS A 71 4.34 5.70 -3.31
N SER A 72 5.34 6.59 -3.37
CA SER A 72 6.00 7.02 -4.60
C SER A 72 6.68 5.86 -5.33
N ALA A 73 7.47 5.05 -4.60
CA ALA A 73 8.17 3.91 -5.19
C ALA A 73 7.20 2.85 -5.75
N LEU A 74 6.16 2.51 -4.99
CA LEU A 74 5.12 1.58 -5.44
C LEU A 74 4.33 2.13 -6.63
N SER A 75 3.96 3.42 -6.62
CA SER A 75 3.26 4.06 -7.75
C SER A 75 4.06 3.96 -9.04
N SER A 76 5.38 4.16 -8.96
CA SER A 76 6.27 4.03 -10.12
C SER A 76 6.41 2.58 -10.59
N ALA A 77 6.52 1.62 -9.67
CA ALA A 77 6.66 0.20 -10.01
C ALA A 77 5.39 -0.42 -10.59
N LEU A 78 4.21 0.04 -10.16
CA LEU A 78 2.91 -0.47 -10.60
C LEU A 78 2.45 0.09 -11.94
N ASN A 79 2.97 1.27 -12.34
CA ASN A 79 2.70 1.91 -13.62
C ASN A 79 3.99 2.06 -14.45
N PRO A 80 4.60 0.96 -14.92
CA PRO A 80 5.85 1.04 -15.68
C PRO A 80 5.71 1.69 -17.07
N LEU A 81 4.49 1.93 -17.56
CA LEU A 81 4.23 2.31 -18.96
C LEU A 81 4.01 3.81 -19.21
N SER A 82 4.27 4.70 -18.24
CA SER A 82 4.17 6.15 -18.49
C SER A 82 5.39 6.77 -19.21
N TYR A 83 6.43 5.98 -19.51
CA TYR A 83 7.63 6.45 -20.21
C TYR A 83 7.73 6.05 -21.69
N GLU A 84 6.77 5.30 -22.23
CA GLU A 84 6.77 4.91 -23.65
C GLU A 84 5.80 5.78 -24.45
N ASN A 85 6.06 7.09 -24.50
CA ASN A 85 5.49 8.04 -25.48
C ASN A 85 6.23 9.38 -25.36
N LYS A 86 7.43 9.47 -25.93
CA LYS A 86 8.08 10.75 -26.24
C LYS A 86 8.86 10.64 -27.54
#